data_AF-A0A938MKD6-F1
#
_entry.id   AF-A0A938MKD6-F1
#
_cell.length_a   1.000
_cell.length_b   1.000
_cell.length_c   1.000
_cell.angle_alpha   90.00
_cell.angle_beta   90.00
_cell.angle_gamma   90.00
#
_symmetry.space_group_name_H-M   'P 1'
#
loop_
_entity.id
_entity.type
_entity.pdbx_description
1 polymer ?
#
loop_
_entity_poly.entity_id
_entity_poly.type
_entity_poly.pdbx_seq_one_letter_code
_entity_poly.pdbx_strand_id
1 'polypeptide(L)'
;MVQKVVAGQPITEEEWDALALRLNTPEFYFAEAALRKAFGQPTGSLTDFIRAALGLHEFPTREQRIERAFNTWVAEHSSSINPEQAKMLRLLRNVVLAAARETKYDTLDPSIFSRYPFRLLGGRAKMQSLFGEKRLVAIMDELRQLISAA
;
A
#
# COMPACT_ATOMS: atom_id res chain seq x y z
N MET A 1 -1.80 33.85 2.68
CA MET A 1 -1.74 32.47 2.15
C MET A 1 -1.95 31.42 3.23
N VAL A 2 -1.05 31.26 4.22
CA VAL A 2 -1.27 30.32 5.35
C VAL A 2 -2.59 30.60 6.11
N GLN A 3 -3.02 31.86 6.20
CA GLN A 3 -4.32 32.20 6.80
C GLN A 3 -5.54 31.69 6.02
N LYS A 4 -5.47 31.56 4.68
CA LYS A 4 -6.57 30.99 3.87
C LYS A 4 -6.69 29.47 4.09
N VAL A 5 -5.54 28.81 4.14
CA VAL A 5 -5.38 27.38 4.47
C VAL A 5 -6.03 27.08 5.83
N VAL A 6 -5.64 27.83 6.86
CA VAL A 6 -6.14 27.65 8.23
C VAL A 6 -7.63 28.02 8.33
N ALA A 7 -8.13 28.90 7.47
CA ALA A 7 -9.53 29.32 7.42
C ALA A 7 -10.44 28.44 6.52
N GLY A 8 -9.91 27.36 5.92
CA GLY A 8 -10.70 26.44 5.08
C GLY A 8 -11.18 27.03 3.76
N GLN A 9 -10.53 28.09 3.26
CA GLN A 9 -10.86 28.69 1.96
C GLN A 9 -10.24 27.88 0.81
N PRO A 10 -10.90 27.78 -0.36
CA PRO A 10 -10.34 27.12 -1.53
C PRO A 10 -9.05 27.84 -1.98
N ILE A 11 -8.02 27.05 -2.26
CA ILE A 11 -6.68 27.48 -2.67
C ILE A 11 -6.46 26.97 -4.09
N THR A 12 -6.02 27.85 -4.99
CA THR A 12 -5.75 27.46 -6.38
C THR A 12 -4.47 26.62 -6.48
N GLU A 13 -4.30 25.91 -7.59
CA GLU A 13 -3.12 25.07 -7.84
C GLU A 13 -1.82 25.91 -7.83
N GLU A 14 -1.83 27.13 -8.36
CA GLU A 14 -0.66 28.03 -8.31
C GLU A 14 -0.35 28.51 -6.88
N GLU A 15 -1.39 28.74 -6.07
CA GLU A 15 -1.22 29.11 -4.66
C GLU A 15 -0.62 27.93 -3.84
N TRP A 16 -0.91 26.68 -4.23
CA TRP A 16 -0.29 25.47 -3.65
C TRP A 16 1.19 25.37 -3.99
N ASP A 17 1.57 25.54 -5.25
CA ASP A 17 2.95 25.46 -5.68
C ASP A 17 3.82 26.54 -5.02
N ALA A 18 3.30 27.76 -4.88
CA ALA A 18 3.97 28.84 -4.17
C ALA A 18 4.17 28.54 -2.68
N LEU A 19 3.19 27.87 -2.04
CA LEU A 19 3.30 27.45 -0.64
C LEU A 19 4.32 26.32 -0.48
N ALA A 20 4.28 25.31 -1.35
CA ALA A 20 5.23 24.19 -1.35
C ALA A 20 6.68 24.70 -1.55
N LEU A 21 6.89 25.62 -2.48
CA LEU A 21 8.21 26.22 -2.74
C LEU A 21 8.75 26.99 -1.52
N ARG A 22 7.89 27.71 -0.79
CA ARG A 22 8.26 28.43 0.43
C ARG A 22 8.54 27.52 1.62
N LEU A 23 7.84 26.40 1.73
CA LEU A 23 8.07 25.43 2.80
C LEU A 23 9.34 24.61 2.54
N ASN A 24 9.73 24.43 1.28
CA ASN A 24 10.93 23.70 0.86
C ASN A 24 12.23 24.54 0.90
N THR A 25 12.29 25.60 1.72
CA THR A 25 13.52 26.40 1.89
C THR A 25 14.54 25.67 2.77
N PRO A 26 15.87 25.85 2.54
CA PRO A 26 16.94 25.12 3.22
C PRO A 26 16.95 25.21 4.76
N GLU A 27 16.29 26.22 5.34
CA GLU A 27 16.12 26.40 6.79
C GLU A 27 15.16 25.37 7.40
N PHE A 28 14.29 24.75 6.59
CA PHE A 28 13.37 23.68 6.97
C PHE A 28 13.58 22.49 6.03
N TYR A 29 14.55 21.63 6.35
CA TYR A 29 14.87 20.46 5.53
C TYR A 29 13.73 19.43 5.59
N PHE A 30 12.69 19.61 4.79
CA PHE A 30 11.58 18.66 4.63
C PHE A 30 12.00 17.53 3.70
N ALA A 31 12.62 16.49 4.26
CA ALA A 31 12.87 15.27 3.49
C ALA A 31 11.56 14.48 3.30
N GLU A 32 11.14 14.22 2.05
CA GLU A 32 9.97 13.38 1.76
C GLU A 32 10.03 12.02 2.47
N ALA A 33 11.23 11.47 2.66
CA ALA A 33 11.43 10.23 3.42
C ALA A 33 10.95 10.34 4.87
N ALA A 34 11.14 11.49 5.52
CA ALA A 34 10.64 11.74 6.88
C ALA A 34 9.12 11.87 6.90
N LEU A 35 8.54 12.54 5.90
CA LEU A 35 7.09 12.71 5.77
C LEU A 35 6.38 11.37 5.48
N ARG A 36 6.92 10.57 4.56
CA ARG A 36 6.48 9.19 4.29
C ARG A 36 6.42 8.37 5.57
N LYS A 37 7.47 8.45 6.41
CA LYS A 37 7.49 7.78 7.71
C LYS A 37 6.44 8.33 8.68
N ALA A 38 6.29 9.66 8.77
CA ALA A 38 5.34 10.31 9.65
C ALA A 38 3.87 9.98 9.29
N PHE A 39 3.56 9.90 8.01
CA PHE A 39 2.21 9.57 7.50
C PHE A 39 1.99 8.07 7.26
N GLY A 40 2.99 7.21 7.49
CA GLY A 40 2.90 5.77 7.23
C GLY A 40 2.67 5.41 5.75
N GLN A 41 3.17 6.25 4.84
CA GLN A 41 2.98 6.12 3.40
C GLN A 41 4.26 5.64 2.71
N PRO A 42 4.20 4.67 1.79
CA PRO A 42 5.37 4.21 1.04
C PRO A 42 5.83 5.23 -0.01
N THR A 43 4.89 6.01 -0.52
CA THR A 43 5.02 7.01 -1.58
C THR A 43 4.25 8.28 -1.20
N GLY A 44 4.28 9.29 -2.06
CA GLY A 44 3.64 10.58 -1.85
C GLY A 44 4.60 11.72 -2.12
N SER A 45 4.10 12.76 -2.80
CA SER A 45 4.83 14.00 -3.03
C SER A 45 4.69 14.93 -1.82
N LEU A 46 5.58 15.91 -1.70
CA LEU A 46 5.46 16.99 -0.70
C LEU A 46 4.05 17.65 -0.75
N THR A 47 3.52 17.90 -1.94
CA THR A 47 2.19 18.51 -2.13
C THR A 47 1.08 17.64 -1.53
N ASP A 48 1.14 16.32 -1.70
CA ASP A 48 0.15 15.40 -1.11
C ASP A 48 0.19 15.44 0.42
N PHE A 49 1.40 15.46 1.00
CA PHE A 49 1.58 15.53 2.46
C PHE A 49 1.10 16.85 3.04
N ILE A 50 1.34 17.97 2.35
CA ILE A 50 0.82 19.27 2.76
C ILE A 50 -0.71 19.25 2.72
N ARG A 51 -1.32 18.78 1.62
CA ARG A 51 -2.79 18.66 1.52
C ARG A 51 -3.36 17.77 2.64
N ALA A 52 -2.67 16.68 2.99
CA ALA A 52 -3.10 15.79 4.06
C ALA A 52 -3.00 16.43 5.46
N ALA A 53 -1.91 17.15 5.75
CA ALA A 53 -1.76 17.90 7.00
C ALA A 53 -2.87 18.94 7.20
N LEU A 54 -3.48 19.40 6.11
CA LEU A 54 -4.53 20.40 6.09
C LEU A 54 -5.94 19.80 5.99
N GLY A 55 -6.07 18.48 6.02
CA GLY A 55 -7.35 17.77 5.93
C GLY A 55 -8.00 17.80 4.54
N LEU A 56 -7.25 18.13 3.50
CA LEU A 56 -7.73 18.25 2.11
C LEU A 56 -7.38 17.01 1.27
N HIS A 57 -6.56 16.11 1.81
CA HIS A 57 -6.22 14.84 1.19
C HIS A 57 -6.22 13.74 2.26
N GLU A 58 -6.81 12.61 1.95
CA GLU A 58 -6.71 11.42 2.79
C GLU A 58 -5.89 10.39 2.03
N PHE A 59 -4.70 10.08 2.56
CA PHE A 59 -3.91 8.99 2.03
C PHE A 59 -4.61 7.66 2.27
N PRO A 60 -4.47 6.69 1.35
CA PRO A 60 -5.02 5.37 1.58
C PRO A 60 -4.41 4.77 2.85
N THR A 61 -5.25 4.12 3.64
CA THR A 61 -4.81 3.27 4.75
C THR A 61 -4.05 2.07 4.21
N ARG A 62 -3.28 1.41 5.08
CA ARG A 62 -2.54 0.21 4.72
C ARG A 62 -3.47 -0.89 4.20
N GLU A 63 -4.62 -1.05 4.83
CA GLU A 63 -5.68 -1.98 4.45
C GLU A 63 -6.21 -1.66 3.06
N GLN A 64 -6.51 -0.39 2.77
CA GLN A 64 -6.97 0.03 1.44
C GLN A 64 -5.92 -0.25 0.36
N ARG A 65 -4.63 -0.04 0.64
CA ARG A 65 -3.55 -0.38 -0.30
C ARG A 65 -3.50 -1.88 -0.59
N ILE A 66 -3.62 -2.72 0.45
CA ILE A 66 -3.68 -4.18 0.30
C ILE A 66 -4.89 -4.59 -0.53
N GLU A 67 -6.08 -4.08 -0.22
CA GLU A 67 -7.30 -4.41 -0.95
C GLU A 67 -7.19 -4.02 -2.43
N ARG A 68 -6.72 -2.79 -2.72
CA ARG A 68 -6.49 -2.33 -4.09
C ARG A 68 -5.50 -3.23 -4.81
N ALA A 69 -4.35 -3.53 -4.22
CA ALA A 69 -3.33 -4.38 -4.83
C ALA A 69 -3.87 -5.76 -5.22
N PHE A 70 -4.59 -6.45 -4.33
CA PHE A 70 -5.17 -7.75 -4.64
C PHE A 70 -6.28 -7.66 -5.71
N ASN A 71 -7.11 -6.63 -5.67
CA ASN A 71 -8.17 -6.44 -6.66
C ASN A 71 -7.60 -6.15 -8.05
N THR A 72 -6.60 -5.26 -8.15
CA THR A 72 -5.88 -4.96 -9.40
C THR A 72 -5.22 -6.22 -9.95
N TRP A 73 -4.47 -6.94 -9.12
CA TRP A 73 -3.78 -8.15 -9.55
C TRP A 73 -4.74 -9.22 -10.09
N VAL A 74 -5.86 -9.46 -9.39
CA VAL A 74 -6.90 -10.41 -9.86
C VAL A 74 -7.55 -9.93 -11.15
N ALA A 75 -7.82 -8.63 -11.30
CA ALA A 75 -8.42 -8.09 -12.51
C ALA A 75 -7.51 -8.30 -13.73
N GLU A 76 -6.21 -8.02 -13.58
CA GLU A 76 -5.19 -8.18 -14.62
C GLU A 76 -4.93 -9.65 -15.01
N HIS A 77 -5.14 -10.58 -14.07
CA HIS A 77 -4.80 -12.00 -14.25
C HIS A 77 -6.01 -12.93 -14.29
N SER A 78 -7.22 -12.39 -14.37
CA SER A 78 -8.48 -13.13 -14.17
C SER A 78 -8.66 -14.34 -15.11
N SER A 79 -8.14 -14.27 -16.33
CA SER A 79 -8.17 -15.35 -17.33
C SER A 79 -7.24 -16.53 -17.03
N SER A 80 -6.27 -16.35 -16.11
CA SER A 80 -5.21 -17.33 -15.81
C SER A 80 -5.38 -18.05 -14.47
N ILE A 81 -6.48 -17.77 -13.75
CA ILE A 81 -6.71 -18.23 -12.38
C ILE A 81 -7.91 -19.16 -12.33
N ASN A 82 -7.72 -20.36 -11.79
CA ASN A 82 -8.82 -21.29 -11.54
C ASN A 82 -9.52 -21.00 -10.18
N PRO A 83 -10.71 -21.57 -9.93
CA PRO A 83 -11.46 -21.29 -8.69
C PRO A 83 -10.71 -21.59 -7.39
N GLU A 84 -9.89 -22.64 -7.35
CA GLU A 84 -9.10 -23.00 -6.17
C GLU A 84 -7.97 -21.99 -5.93
N GLN A 85 -7.26 -21.57 -6.97
CA GLN A 85 -6.27 -20.50 -6.90
C GLN A 85 -6.91 -19.18 -6.43
N ALA A 86 -8.08 -18.82 -6.97
CA ALA A 86 -8.82 -17.62 -6.54
C ALA A 86 -9.24 -17.69 -5.06
N LYS A 87 -9.62 -18.87 -4.56
CA LYS A 87 -9.89 -19.10 -3.13
C LYS A 87 -8.64 -18.90 -2.28
N MET A 88 -7.50 -19.44 -2.69
CA MET A 88 -6.23 -19.29 -1.96
C MET A 88 -5.71 -17.84 -1.97
N LEU A 89 -5.92 -17.10 -3.06
CA LEU A 89 -5.57 -15.68 -3.13
C LEU A 89 -6.44 -14.82 -2.20
N ARG A 90 -7.75 -15.09 -2.14
CA ARG A 90 -8.64 -14.44 -1.16
C ARG A 90 -8.21 -14.73 0.28
N LEU A 91 -7.81 -15.98 0.55
CA LEU A 91 -7.29 -16.35 1.86
C LEU A 91 -6.00 -15.58 2.19
N LEU A 92 -5.08 -15.49 1.24
CA LEU A 92 -3.84 -14.71 1.38
C LEU A 92 -4.14 -13.24 1.68
N ARG A 93 -5.04 -12.62 0.92
CA ARG A 93 -5.49 -11.25 1.18
C ARG A 93 -5.97 -11.07 2.61
N ASN A 94 -6.83 -11.97 3.09
CA ASN A 94 -7.40 -11.87 4.44
C ASN A 94 -6.33 -12.01 5.53
N VAL A 95 -5.36 -12.92 5.37
CA VAL A 95 -4.26 -13.08 6.32
C VAL A 95 -3.34 -11.85 6.31
N VAL A 96 -3.06 -11.31 5.13
CA VAL A 96 -2.25 -10.09 4.96
C VAL A 96 -2.94 -8.88 5.57
N LEU A 97 -4.25 -8.73 5.40
CA LEU A 97 -5.06 -7.68 6.03
C LEU A 97 -5.06 -7.80 7.56
N ALA A 98 -5.24 -9.01 8.09
CA ALA A 98 -5.18 -9.24 9.53
C ALA A 98 -3.80 -8.88 10.11
N ALA A 99 -2.72 -9.29 9.43
CA ALA A 99 -1.35 -8.98 9.85
C ALA A 99 -1.00 -7.49 9.71
N ALA A 100 -1.63 -6.77 8.77
CA ALA A 100 -1.43 -5.33 8.59
C ALA A 100 -1.94 -4.52 9.79
N ARG A 101 -3.05 -4.94 10.39
CA ARG A 101 -3.64 -4.34 11.60
C ARG A 101 -2.74 -4.49 12.83
N GLU A 102 -1.97 -5.58 12.88
CA GLU A 102 -1.02 -5.88 13.98
C GLU A 102 0.37 -5.20 13.79
N THR A 103 0.47 -4.22 12.89
CA THR A 103 1.62 -3.28 12.78
C THR A 103 2.98 -3.91 12.43
N LYS A 104 3.03 -5.05 11.73
CA LYS A 104 4.29 -5.63 11.24
C LYS A 104 4.60 -5.16 9.82
N TYR A 105 5.74 -4.52 9.59
CA TYR A 105 6.20 -4.18 8.23
C TYR A 105 6.59 -5.47 7.49
N ASP A 106 6.22 -5.49 6.21
CA ASP A 106 6.32 -6.57 5.23
C ASP A 106 5.43 -7.81 5.48
N THR A 107 4.18 -7.71 5.04
CA THR A 107 3.14 -8.73 5.25
C THR A 107 3.14 -9.85 4.22
N LEU A 108 3.91 -9.71 3.14
CA LEU A 108 3.99 -10.69 2.06
C LEU A 108 5.36 -11.37 2.07
N ASP A 109 5.79 -11.92 3.20
CA ASP A 109 6.95 -12.81 3.22
C ASP A 109 6.52 -14.26 2.95
N PRO A 110 7.29 -15.09 2.20
CA PRO A 110 6.95 -16.49 1.96
C PRO A 110 6.72 -17.34 3.22
N SER A 111 7.21 -16.92 4.39
CA SER A 111 6.91 -17.57 5.68
C SER A 111 5.43 -17.48 6.08
N ILE A 112 4.62 -16.62 5.44
CA ILE A 112 3.17 -16.55 5.66
C ILE A 112 2.49 -17.91 5.45
N PHE A 113 3.00 -18.71 4.51
CA PHE A 113 2.47 -20.03 4.21
C PHE A 113 2.81 -21.09 5.27
N SER A 114 3.72 -20.77 6.20
CA SER A 114 4.02 -21.61 7.38
C SER A 114 3.11 -21.30 8.57
N ARG A 115 2.28 -20.25 8.48
CA ARG A 115 1.36 -19.82 9.55
C ARG A 115 -0.05 -20.36 9.33
N TYR A 116 -0.89 -20.27 10.36
CA TYR A 116 -2.32 -20.53 10.20
C TYR A 116 -2.98 -19.47 9.30
N PRO A 117 -4.03 -19.83 8.52
CA PRO A 117 -4.55 -21.18 8.32
C PRO A 117 -3.82 -21.98 7.23
N PHE A 118 -2.84 -21.39 6.53
CA PHE A 118 -2.12 -22.07 5.45
C PHE A 118 -1.50 -23.39 5.89
N ARG A 119 -0.90 -23.44 7.09
CA ARG A 119 -0.33 -24.68 7.66
C ARG A 119 -1.32 -25.85 7.66
N LEU A 120 -2.60 -25.60 7.95
CA LEU A 120 -3.65 -26.64 7.94
C LEU A 120 -4.03 -27.10 6.52
N LEU A 121 -3.82 -26.24 5.54
CA LEU A 121 -4.15 -26.47 4.14
C LEU A 121 -2.97 -27.04 3.34
N GLY A 122 -1.93 -27.56 4.01
CA GLY A 122 -0.71 -28.08 3.36
C GLY A 122 0.38 -27.03 3.12
N GLY A 123 0.20 -25.82 3.67
CA GLY A 123 1.21 -24.76 3.76
C GLY A 123 1.79 -24.35 2.41
N ARG A 124 3.10 -24.06 2.42
CA ARG A 124 3.84 -23.64 1.23
C ARG A 124 3.79 -24.69 0.11
N ALA A 125 3.85 -25.98 0.44
CA ALA A 125 3.84 -27.06 -0.55
C ALA A 125 2.53 -27.07 -1.34
N LYS A 126 1.38 -26.90 -0.68
CA LYS A 126 0.09 -26.78 -1.38
C LYS A 126 0.05 -25.56 -2.31
N MET A 127 0.55 -24.41 -1.84
CA MET A 127 0.60 -23.20 -2.65
C MET A 127 1.50 -23.38 -3.88
N GLN A 128 2.68 -23.98 -3.71
CA GLN A 128 3.60 -24.26 -4.82
C GLN A 128 3.00 -25.27 -5.81
N SER A 129 2.26 -26.28 -5.34
CA SER A 129 1.55 -27.22 -6.21
C SER A 129 0.42 -26.54 -7.00
N LEU A 130 -0.30 -25.60 -6.40
CA LEU A 130 -1.42 -24.91 -7.07
C LEU A 130 -0.97 -23.85 -8.08
N PHE A 131 0.08 -23.09 -7.77
CA PHE A 131 0.52 -21.96 -8.59
C PHE A 131 1.77 -22.26 -9.42
N GLY A 132 2.54 -23.28 -9.06
CA GLY A 132 3.92 -23.46 -9.49
C GLY A 132 4.87 -22.61 -8.64
N GLU A 133 6.04 -23.14 -8.29
CA GLU A 133 6.97 -22.49 -7.37
C GLU A 133 7.43 -21.11 -7.87
N LYS A 134 7.92 -21.03 -9.12
CA LYS A 134 8.40 -19.76 -9.70
C LYS A 134 7.27 -18.74 -9.83
N ARG A 135 6.10 -19.19 -10.27
CA ARG A 135 4.93 -18.30 -10.44
C ARG A 135 4.41 -17.80 -9.10
N LEU A 136 4.38 -18.63 -8.06
CA LEU A 136 4.00 -18.21 -6.71
C LEU A 136 4.91 -17.08 -6.20
N VAL A 137 6.23 -17.19 -6.42
CA VAL A 137 7.18 -16.12 -6.05
C VAL A 137 6.88 -14.84 -6.83
N ALA A 138 6.71 -14.94 -8.15
CA ALA A 138 6.37 -13.79 -9.00
C ALA A 138 5.07 -13.09 -8.56
N ILE A 139 4.01 -13.85 -8.25
CA ILE A 139 2.74 -13.30 -7.73
C ILE A 139 2.97 -12.52 -6.44
N MET A 140 3.77 -13.06 -5.52
CA MET A 140 4.09 -12.40 -4.26
C MET A 140 4.89 -11.11 -4.47
N ASP A 141 5.83 -11.11 -5.43
CA ASP A 141 6.58 -9.91 -5.83
C ASP A 141 5.68 -8.84 -6.45
N GLU A 142 4.84 -9.22 -7.41
CA GLU A 142 3.88 -8.33 -8.07
C GLU A 142 2.94 -7.69 -7.04
N LEU A 143 2.40 -8.46 -6.10
CA LEU A 143 1.56 -7.95 -5.01
C LEU A 143 2.32 -7.00 -4.08
N ARG A 144 3.58 -7.30 -3.72
CA ARG A 144 4.42 -6.38 -2.92
C ARG A 144 4.63 -5.05 -3.62
N GLN A 145 4.90 -5.08 -4.92
CA GLN A 145 5.09 -3.88 -5.73
C GLN A 145 3.80 -3.04 -5.79
N LEU A 146 2.65 -3.68 -6.05
CA LEU A 146 1.35 -3.01 -6.05
C LEU A 146 1.00 -2.37 -4.70
N ILE A 147 1.27 -3.05 -3.58
CA ILE A 147 1.03 -2.49 -2.23
C ILE A 147 1.93 -1.30 -1.95
N SER A 148 3.16 -1.30 -2.48
CA SER A 148 4.13 -0.23 -2.29
C SER A 148 3.88 0.97 -3.20
N ALA A 149 3.19 0.74 -4.33
CA ALA A 149 2.84 1.78 -5.30
C ALA A 149 1.46 2.43 -5.03
N ALA A 150 0.57 1.71 -4.35
CA ALA A 150 -0.78 2.19 -3.96
C ALA A 150 -0.76 3.20 -2.82
#